data_AF-A0A9C7QEY0-F1
#
_entry.id   AF-A0A9C7QEY0-F1
#
_cell.length_a   1.000
_cell.length_b   1.000
_cell.length_c   1.000
_cell.angle_alpha   90.00
_cell.angle_beta   90.00
_cell.angle_gamma   90.00
#
_symmetry.space_group_name_H-M   'P 1'
#
loop_
_entity.id
_entity.type
_entity.pdbx_description
1 polymer ?
#
loop_
_entity_poly.entity_id
_entity_poly.type
_entity_poly.pdbx_seq_one_letter_code
_entity_poly.pdbx_strand_id
1 'polypeptide(L)'
;MNITIKDVAKAANVSVATVSRVLNKKTNVSDEAVQAVNKAVEELGYSPNFLGRDLRKSETKRILAIIASTEQSFYSEVLRGMQDAAYSQGYDVLIATTRDDPEHEMHLLGMLFSKAVDGAVLLAPKLDSRTISELAKKYSLAMCLERLDDCDILCVTIDNEQAGYDATKYLIGKGRKRIGLLTTEARSQSSVDRENGYKRALTESGLGVDPDLIYYGGYDADSGTRGCE
;
A
#
# COMPACT_ATOMS: atom_id res chain seq x y z
N MET A 1 -5.91 -32.83 17.83
CA MET A 1 -5.84 -33.51 16.51
C MET A 1 -6.56 -32.61 15.51
N ASN A 2 -5.88 -32.13 14.47
CA ASN A 2 -6.51 -31.31 13.45
C ASN A 2 -7.28 -32.19 12.47
N ILE A 3 -8.58 -31.94 12.31
CA ILE A 3 -9.43 -32.59 11.31
C ILE A 3 -8.93 -32.19 9.92
N THR A 4 -8.73 -33.17 9.04
CA THR A 4 -8.21 -32.97 7.68
C THR A 4 -9.30 -33.21 6.64
N ILE A 5 -9.05 -32.80 5.40
CA ILE A 5 -9.95 -33.09 4.26
C ILE A 5 -10.15 -34.59 4.02
N LYS A 6 -9.21 -35.45 4.48
CA LYS A 6 -9.32 -36.91 4.39
C LYS A 6 -10.36 -37.45 5.38
N ASP A 7 -10.45 -36.84 6.55
CA ASP A 7 -11.41 -37.23 7.58
C ASP A 7 -12.84 -36.88 7.14
N VAL A 8 -13.01 -35.70 6.53
CA VAL A 8 -14.28 -35.31 5.89
C VAL A 8 -14.66 -36.26 4.76
N ALA A 9 -13.71 -36.63 3.89
CA ALA A 9 -13.96 -37.56 2.79
C ALA A 9 -14.41 -38.95 3.30
N LYS A 10 -13.80 -39.42 4.39
CA LYS A 10 -14.16 -40.69 5.03
C LYS A 10 -15.55 -40.62 5.67
N ALA A 11 -15.88 -39.54 6.38
CA ALA A 11 -17.19 -39.36 7.01
C ALA A 11 -18.32 -39.20 6.00
N ALA A 12 -18.06 -38.49 4.89
CA ALA A 12 -19.03 -38.29 3.81
C ALA A 12 -19.10 -39.46 2.81
N ASN A 13 -18.27 -40.50 2.97
CA ASN A 13 -18.15 -41.65 2.06
C ASN A 13 -17.93 -41.26 0.58
N VAL A 14 -17.04 -40.29 0.34
CA VAL A 14 -16.69 -39.82 -1.00
C VAL A 14 -15.18 -39.66 -1.16
N SER A 15 -14.72 -39.42 -2.39
CA SER A 15 -13.30 -39.12 -2.62
C SER A 15 -12.92 -37.72 -2.09
N VAL A 16 -11.65 -37.54 -1.72
CA VAL A 16 -11.08 -36.21 -1.37
C VAL A 16 -11.27 -35.20 -2.50
N ALA A 17 -11.24 -35.65 -3.76
CA ALA A 17 -11.49 -34.80 -4.92
C ALA A 17 -12.95 -34.31 -4.97
N THR A 18 -13.91 -35.15 -4.57
CA THR A 18 -15.33 -34.79 -4.45
C THR A 18 -15.53 -33.76 -3.35
N VAL A 19 -14.96 -33.95 -2.16
CA VAL A 19 -14.99 -32.96 -1.06
C VAL A 19 -14.44 -31.62 -1.52
N SER A 20 -13.30 -31.62 -2.22
CA SER A 20 -12.71 -30.40 -2.78
C SER A 20 -13.63 -29.71 -3.80
N ARG A 21 -14.34 -30.44 -4.65
CA ARG A 21 -15.29 -29.86 -5.62
C ARG A 21 -16.50 -29.24 -4.94
N VAL A 22 -17.06 -29.90 -3.92
CA VAL A 22 -18.18 -29.37 -3.11
C VAL A 22 -17.78 -28.06 -2.42
N LEU A 23 -16.65 -28.07 -1.69
CA LEU A 23 -16.15 -26.88 -0.97
C LEU A 23 -15.76 -25.72 -1.89
N ASN A 24 -15.45 -25.99 -3.16
CA ASN A 24 -15.13 -24.98 -4.17
C ASN A 24 -16.30 -24.64 -5.11
N LYS A 25 -17.53 -25.10 -4.80
CA LYS A 25 -18.75 -24.85 -5.58
C LYS A 25 -18.59 -25.13 -7.08
N LYS A 26 -17.84 -26.18 -7.45
CA LYS A 26 -17.67 -26.58 -8.86
C LYS A 26 -18.87 -27.39 -9.37
N THR A 27 -19.28 -27.14 -10.61
CA THR A 27 -20.27 -27.96 -11.33
C THR A 27 -19.69 -29.36 -11.62
N ASN A 28 -20.52 -30.40 -11.54
CA ASN A 28 -20.20 -31.86 -11.58
C ASN A 28 -20.06 -32.57 -10.22
N VAL A 29 -20.93 -32.25 -9.26
CA VAL A 29 -21.12 -33.07 -8.05
C VAL A 29 -22.62 -33.29 -7.85
N SER A 30 -23.03 -34.50 -7.48
CA SER A 30 -24.44 -34.78 -7.19
C SER A 30 -24.89 -34.07 -5.91
N ASP A 31 -26.18 -33.72 -5.85
CA ASP A 31 -26.78 -33.06 -4.68
C ASP A 31 -26.61 -33.92 -3.41
N GLU A 32 -26.69 -35.24 -3.55
CA GLU A 32 -26.44 -36.20 -2.47
C GLU A 32 -25.02 -36.08 -1.90
N ALA A 33 -24.02 -35.96 -2.77
CA ALA A 33 -22.63 -35.78 -2.34
C ALA A 33 -22.38 -34.39 -1.74
N VAL A 34 -23.08 -33.35 -2.22
CA VAL A 34 -23.05 -32.01 -1.62
C VAL A 34 -23.60 -32.05 -0.19
N GLN A 35 -24.76 -32.66 0.01
CA GLN A 35 -25.38 -32.79 1.33
C GLN A 35 -24.52 -33.62 2.29
N ALA A 36 -24.02 -34.78 1.85
CA ALA A 36 -23.18 -35.65 2.66
C ALA A 36 -21.88 -34.94 3.11
N VAL A 37 -21.25 -34.17 2.21
CA VAL A 37 -20.04 -33.42 2.54
C VAL A 37 -20.33 -32.28 3.49
N ASN A 38 -21.37 -31.47 3.26
CA ASN A 38 -21.71 -30.35 4.15
C ASN A 38 -22.04 -30.83 5.57
N LYS A 39 -22.78 -31.94 5.69
CA LYS A 39 -23.09 -32.55 6.97
C LYS A 39 -21.82 -33.03 7.70
N ALA A 40 -20.93 -33.73 7.00
CA ALA A 40 -19.66 -34.19 7.57
C ALA A 40 -18.73 -33.02 7.98
N VAL A 41 -18.76 -31.91 7.24
CA VAL A 41 -18.01 -30.68 7.58
C VAL A 41 -18.51 -30.06 8.88
N GLU A 42 -19.83 -29.98 9.04
CA GLU A 42 -20.49 -29.43 10.23
C GLU A 42 -20.27 -30.32 11.46
N GLU A 43 -20.50 -31.64 11.34
CA GLU A 43 -20.33 -32.61 12.42
C GLU A 43 -18.88 -32.72 12.91
N LEU A 44 -17.90 -32.59 12.01
CA LEU A 44 -16.48 -32.65 12.35
C LEU A 44 -15.86 -31.30 12.70
N GLY A 45 -16.61 -30.20 12.56
CA GLY A 45 -16.08 -28.84 12.74
C GLY A 45 -14.90 -28.53 11.80
N TYR A 46 -14.89 -29.12 10.60
CA TYR A 46 -13.80 -28.93 9.64
C TYR A 46 -13.90 -27.54 9.01
N SER A 47 -12.91 -26.68 9.26
CA SER A 47 -12.73 -25.45 8.49
C SER A 47 -11.73 -25.70 7.36
N PRO A 48 -12.06 -25.35 6.09
CA PRO A 48 -11.10 -25.42 5.00
C PRO A 48 -9.84 -24.64 5.38
N ASN A 49 -8.72 -25.34 5.50
CA ASN A 49 -7.46 -24.72 5.84
C ASN A 49 -6.96 -23.92 4.63
N PHE A 50 -7.26 -22.61 4.58
CA PHE A 50 -6.89 -21.71 3.48
C PHE A 50 -5.37 -21.78 3.20
N LEU A 51 -4.55 -21.94 4.24
CA LEU A 51 -3.10 -22.14 4.17
C LEU A 51 -2.68 -23.31 3.25
N GLY A 52 -3.41 -24.42 3.24
CA GLY A 52 -3.10 -25.60 2.41
C GLY A 52 -3.55 -25.48 0.95
N ARG A 53 -4.40 -24.50 0.64
CA ARG A 53 -4.87 -24.18 -0.72
C ARG A 53 -3.85 -23.28 -1.43
N ASP A 54 -3.30 -22.31 -0.70
CA ASP A 54 -2.29 -21.37 -1.20
C ASP A 54 -0.95 -22.06 -1.47
N LEU A 55 -0.58 -23.04 -0.62
CA LEU A 55 0.61 -23.89 -0.80
C LEU A 55 0.68 -24.65 -2.14
N ARG A 56 -0.48 -24.95 -2.76
CA ARG A 56 -0.54 -25.61 -4.09
C ARG A 56 -0.68 -24.62 -5.25
N LYS A 57 -1.07 -23.38 -4.98
CA LYS A 57 -1.25 -22.32 -5.98
C LYS A 57 -0.13 -21.28 -6.01
N SER A 58 0.80 -21.31 -5.06
CA SER A 58 1.91 -20.34 -4.93
C SER A 58 1.43 -18.87 -4.86
N GLU A 59 0.18 -18.65 -4.47
CA GLU A 59 -0.51 -17.35 -4.46
C GLU A 59 -1.30 -17.24 -3.15
N THR A 60 -1.05 -16.16 -2.40
CA THR A 60 -1.63 -15.91 -1.08
C THR A 60 -2.85 -15.01 -1.10
N LYS A 61 -3.10 -14.32 -2.23
CA LYS A 61 -4.12 -13.28 -2.36
C LYS A 61 -3.96 -12.15 -1.34
N ARG A 62 -2.72 -11.82 -0.98
CA ARG A 62 -2.41 -10.72 -0.05
C ARG A 62 -1.42 -9.73 -0.67
N ILE A 63 -1.68 -8.46 -0.47
CA ILE A 63 -0.79 -7.35 -0.82
C ILE A 63 -0.38 -6.63 0.46
N LEU A 64 0.90 -6.35 0.64
CA LEU A 64 1.40 -5.55 1.74
C LEU A 64 1.43 -4.06 1.37
N ALA A 65 0.76 -3.21 2.13
CA ALA A 65 0.88 -1.75 2.04
C ALA A 65 1.73 -1.25 3.22
N ILE A 66 2.87 -0.61 2.92
CA ILE A 66 3.76 -0.06 3.94
C ILE A 66 3.62 1.46 4.00
N ILE A 67 3.28 1.97 5.17
CA ILE A 67 3.13 3.41 5.46
C ILE A 67 4.13 3.85 6.55
N ALA A 68 4.42 5.16 6.60
CA ALA A 68 5.28 5.70 7.66
C ALA A 68 4.59 5.65 9.03
N SER A 69 3.37 6.17 9.12
CA SER A 69 2.61 6.24 10.37
C SER A 69 1.10 6.23 10.12
N THR A 70 0.32 5.62 11.02
CA THR A 70 -1.16 5.70 11.01
C THR A 70 -1.69 7.04 11.49
N GLU A 71 -0.85 7.88 12.11
CA GLU A 71 -1.26 9.20 12.62
C GLU A 71 -1.45 10.21 11.49
N GLN A 72 -0.84 9.97 10.33
CA GLN A 72 -0.97 10.83 9.16
C GLN A 72 -2.29 10.51 8.44
N SER A 73 -3.27 11.39 8.62
CA SER A 73 -4.65 11.19 8.18
C SER A 73 -4.83 10.98 6.67
N PHE A 74 -3.92 11.48 5.84
CA PHE A 74 -4.05 11.42 4.38
C PHE A 74 -3.92 10.00 3.80
N TYR A 75 -3.30 9.05 4.51
CA TYR A 75 -3.20 7.67 4.03
C TYR A 75 -4.55 6.96 3.96
N SER A 76 -5.53 7.36 4.79
CA SER A 76 -6.81 6.66 4.94
C SER A 76 -7.59 6.54 3.63
N GLU A 77 -7.68 7.62 2.85
CA GLU A 77 -8.38 7.65 1.56
C GLU A 77 -7.69 6.79 0.50
N VAL A 78 -6.36 6.83 0.47
CA VAL A 78 -5.53 6.04 -0.46
C VAL A 78 -5.64 4.56 -0.13
N LEU A 79 -5.54 4.21 1.15
CA LEU A 79 -5.69 2.83 1.63
C LEU A 79 -7.09 2.29 1.35
N ARG A 80 -8.14 3.10 1.53
CA ARG A 80 -9.51 2.70 1.18
C ARG A 80 -9.62 2.38 -0.32
N GLY A 81 -9.14 3.26 -1.19
CA GLY A 81 -9.14 3.01 -2.63
C GLY A 81 -8.34 1.76 -3.03
N MET A 82 -7.19 1.54 -2.37
CA MET A 82 -6.37 0.33 -2.56
C MET A 82 -7.12 -0.93 -2.12
N GLN A 83 -7.78 -0.89 -0.96
CA GLN A 83 -8.58 -2.00 -0.44
C GLN A 83 -9.76 -2.32 -1.35
N ASP A 84 -10.52 -1.32 -1.81
CA ASP A 84 -11.66 -1.51 -2.71
C ASP A 84 -11.21 -2.16 -4.04
N ALA A 85 -10.11 -1.66 -4.62
CA ALA A 85 -9.54 -2.22 -5.84
C ALA A 85 -9.04 -3.66 -5.65
N ALA A 86 -8.29 -3.92 -4.58
CA ALA A 86 -7.77 -5.25 -4.27
C ALA A 86 -8.90 -6.25 -4.01
N TYR A 87 -9.91 -5.86 -3.22
CA TYR A 87 -11.06 -6.69 -2.88
C TYR A 87 -11.84 -7.12 -4.12
N SER A 88 -12.02 -6.21 -5.10
CA SER A 88 -12.66 -6.53 -6.38
C SER A 88 -11.94 -7.64 -7.17
N GLN A 89 -10.64 -7.83 -6.91
CA GLN A 89 -9.78 -8.86 -7.52
C GLN A 89 -9.57 -10.08 -6.60
N GLY A 90 -10.26 -10.13 -5.46
CA GLY A 90 -10.12 -11.19 -4.47
C GLY A 90 -8.80 -11.16 -3.71
N TYR A 91 -8.19 -9.98 -3.55
CA TYR A 91 -7.01 -9.74 -2.71
C TYR A 91 -7.37 -9.00 -1.43
N ASP A 92 -6.68 -9.34 -0.35
CA ASP A 92 -6.67 -8.58 0.91
C ASP A 92 -5.44 -7.66 0.97
N VAL A 93 -5.61 -6.47 1.58
CA VAL A 93 -4.49 -5.54 1.85
C VAL A 93 -4.10 -5.63 3.32
N LEU A 94 -2.84 -5.99 3.57
CA LEU A 94 -2.21 -5.94 4.90
C LEU A 94 -1.51 -4.60 5.06
N ILE A 95 -1.84 -3.84 6.10
CA ILE A 95 -1.23 -2.54 6.36
C ILE A 95 -0.16 -2.71 7.44
N ALA A 96 1.05 -2.20 7.17
CA ALA A 96 2.15 -2.19 8.11
C ALA A 96 2.78 -0.80 8.21
N THR A 97 3.28 -0.45 9.41
CA THR A 97 3.87 0.85 9.70
C THR A 97 5.34 0.71 10.05
N THR A 98 6.20 1.55 9.48
CA THR A 98 7.65 1.52 9.76
C THR A 98 8.11 2.57 10.76
N ARG A 99 7.33 3.64 11.01
CA ARG A 99 7.77 4.83 11.75
C ARG A 99 9.08 5.40 11.21
N ASP A 100 9.18 5.43 9.88
CA ASP A 100 10.34 5.90 9.13
C ASP A 100 11.63 5.09 9.33
N ASP A 101 11.56 3.87 9.89
CA ASP A 101 12.70 2.97 10.09
C ASP A 101 12.97 2.09 8.85
N PRO A 102 14.13 2.26 8.17
CA PRO A 102 14.48 1.46 6.99
C PRO A 102 14.79 -0.02 7.30
N GLU A 103 15.30 -0.34 8.50
CA GLU A 103 15.53 -1.74 8.89
C GLU A 103 14.20 -2.47 9.08
N HIS A 104 13.24 -1.78 9.70
CA HIS A 104 11.88 -2.30 9.85
C HIS A 104 11.17 -2.43 8.49
N GLU A 105 11.36 -1.47 7.57
CA GLU A 105 10.88 -1.57 6.19
C GLU A 105 11.41 -2.83 5.48
N MET A 106 12.73 -3.07 5.55
CA MET A 106 13.35 -4.28 4.98
C MET A 106 12.83 -5.56 5.63
N HIS A 107 12.66 -5.56 6.95
CA HIS A 107 12.08 -6.69 7.68
C HIS A 107 10.68 -7.04 7.16
N LEU A 108 9.80 -6.04 7.00
CA LEU A 108 8.45 -6.22 6.47
C LEU A 108 8.47 -6.70 5.01
N LEU A 109 9.38 -6.19 4.17
CA LEU A 109 9.57 -6.68 2.81
C LEU A 109 10.01 -8.15 2.74
N GLY A 110 10.56 -8.70 3.84
CA GLY A 110 10.81 -10.14 4.00
C GLY A 110 9.56 -11.02 3.82
N MET A 111 8.36 -10.46 3.95
CA MET A 111 7.10 -11.16 3.64
C MET A 111 6.99 -11.55 2.15
N LEU A 112 7.63 -10.81 1.24
CA LEU A 112 7.71 -11.18 -0.17
C LEU A 112 8.59 -12.42 -0.37
N PHE A 113 9.67 -12.53 0.41
CA PHE A 113 10.67 -13.60 0.27
C PHE A 113 10.12 -14.92 0.78
N SER A 114 9.38 -14.86 1.89
CA SER A 114 8.68 -16.00 2.50
C SER A 114 7.37 -16.36 1.80
N LYS A 115 6.96 -15.60 0.76
CA LYS A 115 5.67 -15.73 0.08
C LYS A 115 4.48 -15.65 1.05
N ALA A 116 4.58 -14.80 2.07
CA ALA A 116 3.46 -14.46 2.94
C ALA A 116 2.50 -13.46 2.28
N VAL A 117 3.01 -12.70 1.30
CA VAL A 117 2.26 -11.81 0.40
C VAL A 117 2.72 -12.00 -1.04
N ASP A 118 1.85 -11.68 -1.99
CA ASP A 118 2.13 -11.79 -3.42
C ASP A 118 2.79 -10.53 -4.00
N GLY A 119 2.59 -9.39 -3.36
CA GLY A 119 3.18 -8.11 -3.74
C GLY A 119 3.16 -7.09 -2.61
N ALA A 120 3.86 -5.98 -2.81
CA ALA A 120 3.91 -4.87 -1.86
C ALA A 120 3.81 -3.50 -2.54
N VAL A 121 3.24 -2.53 -1.82
CA VAL A 121 3.17 -1.12 -2.20
C VAL A 121 3.79 -0.27 -1.09
N LEU A 122 4.79 0.53 -1.44
CA LEU A 122 5.48 1.45 -0.54
C LEU A 122 4.85 2.85 -0.67
N LEU A 123 4.30 3.40 0.41
CA LEU A 123 3.66 4.73 0.41
C LEU A 123 4.60 5.84 0.90
N ALA A 124 5.69 5.47 1.57
CA ALA A 124 6.71 6.37 2.08
C ALA A 124 8.05 5.61 2.20
N PRO A 125 8.69 5.25 1.08
CA PRO A 125 9.87 4.40 1.08
C PRO A 125 11.02 5.05 1.86
N LYS A 126 11.75 4.23 2.62
CA LYS A 126 12.94 4.63 3.40
C LYS A 126 14.21 3.96 2.93
N LEU A 127 14.08 2.85 2.21
CA LEU A 127 15.20 2.22 1.53
C LEU A 127 15.63 3.05 0.31
N ASP A 128 16.90 2.94 -0.05
CA ASP A 128 17.48 3.63 -1.20
C ASP A 128 16.95 3.06 -2.54
N SER A 129 17.01 3.88 -3.60
CA SER A 129 16.49 3.54 -4.93
C SER A 129 17.13 2.29 -5.52
N ARG A 130 18.41 2.04 -5.26
CA ARG A 130 19.11 0.84 -5.74
C ARG A 130 18.56 -0.41 -5.06
N THR A 131 18.41 -0.39 -3.73
CA THR A 131 17.82 -1.50 -2.97
C THR A 131 16.41 -1.82 -3.47
N ILE A 132 15.55 -0.81 -3.60
CA ILE A 132 14.18 -0.98 -4.08
C ILE A 132 14.14 -1.53 -5.52
N SER A 133 14.98 -1.00 -6.41
CA SER A 133 15.06 -1.46 -7.80
C SER A 133 15.50 -2.93 -7.92
N GLU A 134 16.48 -3.36 -7.11
CA GLU A 134 16.92 -4.76 -7.07
C GLU A 134 15.83 -5.71 -6.55
N LEU A 135 15.01 -5.25 -5.60
CA LEU A 135 13.86 -6.02 -5.11
C LEU A 135 12.75 -6.11 -6.16
N ALA A 136 12.43 -5.01 -6.84
CA ALA A 136 11.39 -4.98 -7.86
C ALA A 136 11.69 -5.84 -9.10
N LYS A 137 12.97 -6.12 -9.39
CA LYS A 137 13.37 -7.12 -10.41
C LYS A 137 12.94 -8.54 -10.08
N LYS A 138 12.70 -8.85 -8.80
CA LYS A 138 12.45 -10.22 -8.29
C LYS A 138 11.04 -10.40 -7.75
N TYR A 139 10.42 -9.32 -7.29
CA TYR A 139 9.14 -9.34 -6.58
C TYR A 139 8.21 -8.26 -7.14
N SER A 140 6.90 -8.49 -7.02
CA SER A 140 5.90 -7.50 -7.38
C SER A 140 5.91 -6.37 -6.35
N LEU A 141 6.57 -5.27 -6.70
CA LEU A 141 6.75 -4.10 -5.85
C LEU A 141 6.34 -2.84 -6.61
N ALA A 142 5.61 -1.94 -5.95
CA ALA A 142 5.23 -0.65 -6.49
C ALA A 142 5.38 0.45 -5.43
N MET A 143 5.38 1.70 -5.87
CA MET A 143 5.30 2.90 -5.02
C MET A 143 3.98 3.63 -5.22
N CYS A 144 3.53 4.30 -4.18
CA CYS A 144 2.42 5.24 -4.25
C CYS A 144 2.75 6.48 -3.43
N LEU A 145 2.23 7.65 -3.81
CA LEU A 145 2.39 8.95 -3.16
C LEU A 145 3.80 9.55 -3.24
N GLU A 146 4.82 8.81 -2.84
CA GLU A 146 6.20 9.27 -2.79
C GLU A 146 7.05 8.46 -3.77
N ARG A 147 7.89 9.17 -4.54
CA ARG A 147 8.78 8.58 -5.54
C ARG A 147 10.22 8.64 -5.04
N LEU A 148 11.02 7.68 -5.48
CA LEU A 148 12.47 7.74 -5.38
C LEU A 148 13.03 8.10 -6.75
N ASP A 149 13.93 9.08 -6.80
CA ASP A 149 14.70 9.36 -8.01
C ASP A 149 15.58 8.16 -8.38
N ASP A 150 15.83 8.01 -9.69
CA ASP A 150 16.60 6.90 -10.27
C ASP A 150 16.08 5.49 -9.90
N CYS A 151 14.77 5.36 -9.66
CA CYS A 151 14.12 4.10 -9.33
C CYS A 151 13.13 3.68 -10.42
N ASP A 152 13.49 2.66 -11.22
CA ASP A 152 12.67 2.15 -12.32
C ASP A 152 11.64 1.12 -11.84
N ILE A 153 10.63 1.61 -11.11
CA ILE A 153 9.52 0.80 -10.61
C ILE A 153 8.20 1.54 -10.83
N LEU A 154 7.09 0.80 -10.89
CA LEU A 154 5.77 1.41 -10.99
C LEU A 154 5.54 2.35 -9.80
N CYS A 155 5.33 3.63 -10.08
CA CYS A 155 5.02 4.64 -9.08
C CYS A 155 3.73 5.36 -9.47
N VAL A 156 2.78 5.42 -8.54
CA VAL A 156 1.55 6.19 -8.71
C VAL A 156 1.59 7.40 -7.78
N THR A 157 1.79 8.59 -8.36
CA THR A 157 1.79 9.86 -7.64
C THR A 157 1.19 10.96 -8.53
N ILE A 158 1.01 12.15 -7.97
CA ILE A 158 0.58 13.34 -8.71
C ILE A 158 1.79 14.12 -9.22
N ASP A 159 1.55 15.07 -10.12
CA ASP A 159 2.52 16.10 -10.44
C ASP A 159 2.62 17.10 -9.28
N ASN A 160 3.57 16.85 -8.38
CA ASN A 160 3.79 17.65 -7.19
C ASN A 160 4.34 19.05 -7.50
N GLU A 161 5.13 19.19 -8.57
CA GLU A 161 5.63 20.49 -9.00
C GLU A 161 4.47 21.33 -9.53
N GLN A 162 3.62 20.76 -10.38
CA GLN A 162 2.43 21.45 -10.87
C GLN A 162 1.46 21.78 -9.74
N ALA A 163 1.27 20.89 -8.76
CA ALA A 163 0.43 21.17 -7.60
C ALA A 163 0.93 22.38 -6.77
N GLY A 164 2.24 22.45 -6.51
CA GLY A 164 2.85 23.60 -5.83
C GLY A 164 2.74 24.90 -6.64
N TYR A 165 2.91 24.79 -7.96
CA TYR A 165 2.74 25.90 -8.89
C TYR A 165 1.30 26.43 -8.89
N ASP A 166 0.30 25.56 -9.06
CA ASP A 166 -1.11 25.93 -9.15
C ASP A 166 -1.62 26.60 -7.86
N ALA A 167 -1.25 26.05 -6.70
CA ALA A 167 -1.58 26.62 -5.40
C ALA A 167 -1.00 28.04 -5.24
N THR A 168 0.25 28.23 -5.66
CA THR A 168 0.93 29.53 -5.56
C THR A 168 0.35 30.54 -6.55
N LYS A 169 0.12 30.13 -7.82
CA LYS A 169 -0.52 30.98 -8.83
C LYS A 169 -1.91 31.41 -8.43
N TYR A 170 -2.68 30.55 -7.77
CA TYR A 170 -3.99 30.91 -7.24
C TYR A 170 -3.89 32.09 -6.26
N LEU A 171 -2.94 32.05 -5.32
CA LEU A 171 -2.71 33.16 -4.37
C LEU A 171 -2.26 34.44 -5.06
N ILE A 172 -1.35 34.34 -6.04
CA ILE A 172 -0.91 35.48 -6.86
C ILE A 172 -2.10 36.09 -7.62
N GLY A 173 -2.96 35.25 -8.21
CA GLY A 173 -4.18 35.67 -8.91
C GLY A 173 -5.20 36.37 -8.00
N LYS A 174 -5.12 36.14 -6.68
CA LYS A 174 -5.87 36.90 -5.65
C LYS A 174 -5.18 38.19 -5.21
N GLY A 175 -4.09 38.58 -5.87
CA GLY A 175 -3.35 39.82 -5.59
C GLY A 175 -2.33 39.69 -4.45
N ARG A 176 -2.01 38.49 -3.97
CA ARG A 176 -0.98 38.28 -2.94
C ARG A 176 0.41 38.43 -3.55
N LYS A 177 1.27 39.22 -2.89
CA LYS A 177 2.63 39.54 -3.38
C LYS A 177 3.76 39.02 -2.48
N ARG A 178 3.46 38.75 -1.21
CA ARG A 178 4.35 38.08 -0.25
C ARG A 178 3.66 36.81 0.18
N ILE A 179 4.22 35.66 -0.19
CA ILE A 179 3.64 34.34 0.00
C ILE A 179 4.74 33.52 0.68
N GLY A 180 4.43 32.91 1.82
CA GLY A 180 5.34 31.98 2.49
C GLY A 180 5.05 30.53 2.12
N LEU A 181 6.07 29.69 2.25
CA LEU A 181 6.00 28.25 2.09
C LEU A 181 6.43 27.58 3.39
N LEU A 182 5.53 26.80 3.98
CA LEU A 182 5.87 25.84 5.03
C LEU A 182 6.12 24.49 4.38
N THR A 183 7.32 23.96 4.50
CA THR A 183 7.75 22.69 3.93
C THR A 183 8.52 21.86 4.98
N THR A 184 9.06 20.71 4.58
CA THR A 184 9.62 19.73 5.52
C THR A 184 11.14 19.58 5.43
N GLU A 185 11.81 19.48 6.58
CA GLU A 185 13.26 19.21 6.68
C GLU A 185 13.66 17.85 6.07
N ALA A 186 12.74 16.88 6.09
CA ALA A 186 12.97 15.56 5.51
C ALA A 186 13.22 15.59 3.99
N ARG A 187 12.84 16.69 3.32
CA ARG A 187 13.03 16.93 1.88
C ARG A 187 12.73 15.70 1.01
N SER A 188 11.58 15.06 1.24
CA SER A 188 11.09 14.03 0.34
C SER A 188 10.86 14.62 -1.06
N GLN A 189 10.90 13.78 -2.09
CA GLN A 189 10.87 14.26 -3.48
C GLN A 189 9.60 15.07 -3.74
N SER A 190 8.45 14.63 -3.21
CA SER A 190 7.19 15.38 -3.34
C SER A 190 7.24 16.78 -2.71
N SER A 191 7.94 16.95 -1.58
CA SER A 191 8.13 18.26 -0.94
C SER A 191 9.08 19.16 -1.73
N VAL A 192 10.15 18.59 -2.29
CA VAL A 192 11.08 19.32 -3.17
C VAL A 192 10.37 19.77 -4.45
N ASP A 193 9.60 18.88 -5.08
CA ASP A 193 8.84 19.17 -6.29
C ASP A 193 7.83 20.31 -6.02
N ARG A 194 7.05 20.25 -4.93
CA ARG A 194 6.12 21.33 -4.54
C ARG A 194 6.83 22.67 -4.31
N GLU A 195 7.99 22.65 -3.66
CA GLU A 195 8.81 23.85 -3.46
C GLU A 195 9.31 24.44 -4.79
N ASN A 196 9.72 23.59 -5.74
CA ASN A 196 10.10 24.03 -7.08
C ASN A 196 8.91 24.68 -7.81
N GLY A 197 7.72 24.10 -7.71
CA GLY A 197 6.48 24.66 -8.25
C GLY A 197 6.17 26.05 -7.68
N TYR A 198 6.31 26.21 -6.36
CA TYR A 198 6.18 27.50 -5.67
C TYR A 198 7.18 28.54 -6.20
N LYS A 199 8.47 28.19 -6.27
CA LYS A 199 9.52 29.10 -6.79
C LYS A 199 9.28 29.49 -8.25
N ARG A 200 8.86 28.52 -9.08
CA ARG A 200 8.53 28.73 -10.50
C ARG A 200 7.36 29.71 -10.64
N ALA A 201 6.29 29.53 -9.88
CA ALA A 201 5.11 30.39 -9.91
C ALA A 201 5.41 31.85 -9.54
N LEU A 202 6.26 32.07 -8.52
CA LEU A 202 6.72 33.41 -8.14
C LEU A 202 7.54 34.05 -9.26
N THR A 203 8.56 33.33 -9.75
CA THR A 203 9.49 33.82 -10.76
C THR A 203 8.77 34.22 -12.05
N GLU A 204 7.88 33.36 -12.57
CA GLU A 204 7.10 33.64 -13.78
C GLU A 204 6.12 34.81 -13.62
N SER A 205 5.74 35.12 -12.39
CA SER A 205 4.84 36.24 -12.09
C SER A 205 5.61 37.53 -11.75
N GLY A 206 6.94 37.54 -11.94
CA GLY A 206 7.80 38.68 -11.65
C GLY A 206 7.99 38.95 -10.15
N LEU A 207 7.70 37.97 -9.29
CA LEU A 207 7.95 38.04 -7.85
C LEU A 207 9.28 37.36 -7.52
N GLY A 208 10.03 37.93 -6.58
CA GLY A 208 11.25 37.31 -6.07
C GLY A 208 10.94 36.18 -5.10
N VAL A 209 11.80 35.16 -5.08
CA VAL A 209 11.80 34.15 -4.03
C VAL A 209 12.58 34.71 -2.84
N ASP A 210 11.88 34.93 -1.72
CA ASP A 210 12.47 35.35 -0.46
C ASP A 210 12.77 34.10 0.39
N PRO A 211 14.06 33.76 0.64
CA PRO A 211 14.42 32.60 1.45
C PRO A 211 13.87 32.66 2.88
N ASP A 212 13.67 33.86 3.44
CA ASP A 212 13.14 34.05 4.80
C ASP A 212 11.64 33.72 4.88
N LEU A 213 10.98 33.55 3.73
CA LEU A 213 9.59 33.10 3.63
C LEU A 213 9.46 31.59 3.39
N ILE A 214 10.56 30.83 3.46
CA ILE A 214 10.56 29.37 3.35
C ILE A 214 10.97 28.78 4.69
N TYR A 215 10.00 28.19 5.40
CA TYR A 215 10.23 27.52 6.67
C TYR A 215 10.28 26.01 6.46
N TYR A 216 11.30 25.36 7.03
CA TYR A 216 11.46 23.92 7.03
C TYR A 216 11.15 23.38 8.43
N GLY A 217 10.14 22.52 8.54
CA GLY A 217 9.73 21.89 9.81
C GLY A 217 9.36 20.41 9.66
N GLY A 218 8.62 19.89 10.63
CA GLY A 218 7.99 18.57 10.58
C GLY A 218 6.58 18.60 9.98
N TYR A 219 5.95 17.42 9.90
CA TYR A 219 4.55 17.25 9.48
C TYR A 219 3.53 17.51 10.61
N ASP A 220 4.00 17.91 11.80
CA ASP A 220 3.19 18.16 12.99
C ASP A 220 2.66 19.61 13.07
N ALA A 221 1.63 19.79 13.89
CA ALA A 221 0.97 21.08 14.08
C ALA A 221 1.87 22.13 14.77
N ASP A 222 2.80 21.70 15.61
CA ASP A 222 3.70 22.62 16.32
C ASP A 222 4.69 23.26 15.34
N SER A 223 5.21 22.48 14.39
CA SER A 223 6.01 23.00 13.28
C SER A 223 5.21 23.95 12.39
N GLY A 224 3.93 23.67 12.14
CA GLY A 224 3.04 24.60 11.44
C GLY A 224 2.89 25.94 12.18
N THR A 225 2.77 25.89 13.52
CA THR A 225 2.65 27.09 14.36
C THR A 225 3.92 27.92 14.32
N ARG A 226 5.08 27.31 14.59
CA ARG A 226 6.39 27.98 14.57
C ARG A 226 6.73 28.59 13.21
N GLY A 227 6.31 27.96 12.11
CA GLY A 227 6.56 28.49 10.78
C GLY A 227 5.73 29.72 10.41
N CYS A 228 4.67 30.01 11.18
CA CYS A 228 3.84 31.20 10.99
C CYS A 228 4.24 32.38 11.89
N GLU A 229 5.11 32.16 12.88
CA GLU A 229 5.66 33.19 13.79
C GLU A 229 6.79 33.98 13.12
#